data_AF-A0A966PHB6-F1
#
_entry.id   AF-A0A966PHB6-F1
#
_cell.length_a   1.000
_cell.length_b   1.000
_cell.length_c   1.000
_cell.angle_alpha   90.00
_cell.angle_beta   90.00
_cell.angle_gamma   90.00
#
_symmetry.space_group_name_H-M   'P 1'
#
loop_
_entity.id
_entity.type
_entity.pdbx_description
1 polymer ?
#
loop_
_entity_poly.entity_id
_entity_poly.type
_entity_poly.pdbx_seq_one_letter_code
_entity_poly.pdbx_strand_id
1 'polypeptide(L)' 'SATITAAELGAQLVGLPTAIIDDGFASVQVRVEVPNVAPFFPSSVLRQGLEPLESFVEEDDR' A
#
# COMPACT_ATOMS: atom_id res chain seq x y z
N SER A 1 1.20 -14.86 -18.51
CA SER A 1 0.04 -14.16 -17.90
C SER A 1 0.54 -13.29 -16.79
N ALA A 2 0.33 -11.98 -16.85
CA ALA A 2 0.66 -11.07 -15.76
C ALA A 2 -0.39 -11.20 -14.65
N THR A 3 0.04 -11.29 -13.40
CA THR A 3 -0.87 -11.31 -12.24
C THR A 3 -1.43 -9.91 -12.07
N ILE A 4 -2.71 -9.72 -12.42
CA ILE A 4 -3.43 -8.47 -12.15
C ILE A 4 -3.55 -8.32 -10.63
N THR A 5 -3.02 -7.21 -10.10
CA THR A 5 -3.05 -6.88 -8.68
C THR A 5 -4.40 -6.27 -8.31
N ALA A 6 -4.80 -6.36 -7.04
CA ALA A 6 -6.05 -5.76 -6.57
C ALA A 6 -6.13 -4.24 -6.86
N ALA A 7 -4.99 -3.55 -6.86
CA ALA A 7 -4.90 -2.13 -7.20
C ALA A 7 -5.34 -1.84 -8.66
N GLU A 8 -5.00 -2.73 -9.60
CA GLU A 8 -5.33 -2.57 -11.02
C GLU A 8 -6.81 -2.86 -11.34
N LEU A 9 -7.54 -3.49 -10.42
CA LEU A 9 -8.99 -3.76 -10.56
C LEU A 9 -9.88 -2.64 -9.97
N GLY A 10 -9.30 -1.51 -9.57
CA GLY A 10 -10.05 -0.45 -8.90
C GLY A 10 -10.47 -0.86 -7.48
N ALA A 11 -9.55 -1.49 -6.73
CA ALA A 11 -9.77 -1.87 -5.34
C ALA A 11 -10.37 -0.71 -4.54
N GLN A 12 -11.49 -0.99 -3.88
CA GLN A 12 -12.14 -0.02 -3.02
C GLN A 12 -11.42 0.06 -1.68
N LEU A 13 -11.05 1.26 -1.25
CA LEU A 13 -10.45 1.50 0.06
C LEU A 13 -11.48 1.25 1.17
N VAL A 14 -11.06 0.51 2.20
CA VAL A 14 -11.83 0.36 3.43
C VAL A 14 -11.27 1.34 4.46
N GLY A 15 -11.97 2.46 4.63
CA GLY A 15 -11.54 3.53 5.54
C GLY A 15 -10.37 4.34 5.01
N LEU A 16 -9.80 5.17 5.89
CA LEU A 16 -8.66 6.01 5.56
C LEU A 16 -7.35 5.23 5.69
N PRO A 17 -6.41 5.34 4.74
CA PRO A 17 -5.04 4.89 4.92
C PRO A 17 -4.41 5.51 6.16
N THR A 18 -3.52 4.77 6.80
CA THR A 18 -2.68 5.30 7.89
C THR A 18 -1.25 5.42 7.39
N ALA A 19 -0.61 6.56 7.66
CA ALA A 19 0.80 6.78 7.38
C ALA A 19 1.50 7.21 8.66
N ILE A 20 2.65 6.60 8.94
CA ILE A 20 3.50 6.91 10.08
C ILE A 20 4.91 7.18 9.54
N ILE A 21 5.48 8.29 9.95
CA ILE A 21 6.89 8.60 9.72
C ILE A 21 7.65 8.30 11.00
N ASP A 22 8.63 7.41 10.92
CA ASP A 22 9.48 7.03 12.03
C ASP A 22 10.85 6.59 11.54
N ASP A 23 11.91 6.92 12.28
CA ASP A 23 13.31 6.55 12.01
C ASP A 23 13.79 6.77 10.55
N GLY A 24 13.34 7.85 9.89
CA GLY A 24 13.72 8.12 8.50
C GLY A 24 13.00 7.27 7.46
N PHE A 25 11.92 6.56 7.84
CA PHE A 25 11.06 5.81 6.95
C PHE A 25 9.61 6.29 7.01
N ALA A 26 8.92 6.22 5.88
CA ALA A 26 7.47 6.31 5.82
C ALA A 26 6.88 4.89 5.75
N SER A 27 6.07 4.52 6.73
CA SER A 27 5.25 3.32 6.67
C SER A 27 3.80 3.70 6.33
N VAL A 28 3.26 3.08 5.29
CA VAL A 28 1.88 3.29 4.84
C VAL A 28 1.11 1.99 4.95
N GLN A 29 -0.06 2.04 5.58
CA GLN A 29 -0.98 0.92 5.68
C GLN A 29 -2.30 1.27 4.98
N VAL A 30 -2.75 0.35 4.12
CA VAL A 30 -3.96 0.50 3.33
C VAL A 30 -4.77 -0.78 3.44
N ARG A 31 -6.06 -0.65 3.76
CA ARG A 31 -6.99 -1.78 3.69
C ARG A 31 -7.82 -1.66 2.42
N VAL A 32 -7.87 -2.72 1.65
CA VAL A 32 -8.63 -2.79 0.39
C VAL A 32 -9.67 -3.90 0.45
N GLU A 33 -10.85 -3.63 -0.09
CA GLU A 33 -11.85 -4.67 -0.33
C GLU A 33 -11.34 -5.63 -1.40
N VAL A 34 -11.66 -6.91 -1.21
CA VAL A 34 -11.39 -7.95 -2.18
C VAL A 34 -12.66 -8.76 -2.42
N PRO A 35 -12.89 -9.27 -3.64
CA PRO A 35 -14.02 -10.15 -3.91
C PRO A 35 -14.03 -11.33 -2.93
N ASN A 36 -15.15 -11.53 -2.24
CA ASN A 36 -15.31 -12.68 -1.36
C ASN A 36 -15.57 -13.93 -2.20
N VAL A 37 -14.55 -14.75 -2.39
CA VAL A 37 -14.62 -15.99 -3.18
C VAL A 37 -15.13 -17.20 -2.38
N ALA A 38 -15.08 -17.16 -1.04
CA ALA A 38 -15.66 -18.19 -0.17
C ALA A 38 -15.95 -17.68 1.25
N PRO A 39 -16.97 -18.19 1.95
CA PRO A 39 -17.54 -17.58 3.17
C PRO A 39 -16.56 -17.33 4.33
N PHE A 40 -15.45 -18.04 4.37
CA PHE A 40 -14.45 -18.02 5.42
C PHE A 40 -13.22 -17.15 5.08
N PHE A 41 -13.14 -16.60 3.86
CA PHE A 41 -12.10 -15.63 3.52
C PHE A 41 -12.52 -14.22 3.93
N PRO A 42 -11.57 -13.40 4.42
CA PRO A 42 -11.85 -12.01 4.72
C PRO A 42 -12.21 -11.26 3.43
N SER A 43 -13.20 -10.37 3.52
CA SER A 43 -13.62 -9.48 2.42
C SER A 43 -12.68 -8.28 2.22
N SER A 44 -11.60 -8.19 3.00
CA SER A 44 -10.58 -7.17 2.84
C SER A 44 -9.19 -7.68 3.21
N VAL A 45 -8.17 -7.09 2.61
CA VAL A 45 -6.77 -7.37 2.95
C VAL A 45 -6.07 -6.09 3.38
N LEU A 46 -5.19 -6.20 4.38
CA LEU A 46 -4.29 -5.13 4.76
C LEU A 46 -3.02 -5.23 3.90
N ARG A 47 -2.63 -4.12 3.29
CA ARG A 47 -1.36 -3.96 2.57
C ARG A 47 -0.52 -2.91 3.30
N GLN A 48 0.77 -3.17 3.36
CA GLN A 48 1.73 -2.27 3.97
C GLN A 48 2.88 -2.02 3.00
N GLY A 49 3.29 -0.76 2.89
CA GLY A 49 4.52 -0.33 2.26
C GLY A 49 5.43 0.32 3.30
N LEU A 50 6.74 0.21 3.09
CA LEU A 50 7.76 0.89 3.86
C LEU A 50 8.76 1.47 2.87
N GLU A 51 8.89 2.78 2.86
CA GLU A 51 9.80 3.49 1.96
C GLU A 51 10.75 4.37 2.79
N PRO A 52 12.06 4.39 2.47
CA PRO A 52 12.97 5.34 3.07
C PRO A 52 12.56 6.77 2.69
N LEU A 53 12.70 7.70 3.61
CA LEU A 53 12.64 9.12 3.29
C LEU A 53 13.95 9.47 2.58
N GLU A 54 14.01 9.25 1.27
CA GLU A 54 15.16 9.66 0.47
C GLU A 54 15.42 11.15 0.71
N SER A 55 16.63 11.51 1.14
CA SER A 55 17.10 12.88 0.99
C SER A 55 17.28 13.08 -0.52
N PHE A 56 16.34 13.75 -1.17
CA PHE A 56 16.53 14.26 -2.53
C PHE A 56 17.84 15.06 -2.52
N VAL A 57 18.92 14.49 -3.06
CA VAL A 57 20.11 15.22 -3.46
C VAL A 57 19.94 15.41 -4.96
N GLU A 58 19.64 16.63 -5.39
CA GLU A 58 19.58 16.96 -6.81
C GLU A 58 20.90 16.53 -7.47
N GLU A 59 20.83 15.86 -8.63
CA GLU A 59 22.00 15.33 -9.34
C GLU A 59 23.04 16.41 -9.72
N ASP A 60 22.71 17.70 -9.59
CA ASP A 60 23.61 18.83 -9.85
C ASP A 60 24.71 19.03 -8.78
N ASP A 61 24.57 18.40 -7.60
CA ASP A 61 25.56 18.46 -6.50
C ASP A 61 26.57 17.28 -6.51
N ARG A 62 26.64 16.48 -7.59
CA ARG A 62 27.62 15.39 -7.76
C ARG A 62 28.88 15.78 -8.53
#